data_AF-W1DPL4-F1
#
_entry.id   AF-W1DPL4-F1
#
_cell.length_a   1.000
_cell.length_b   1.000
_cell.length_c   1.000
_cell.angle_alpha   90.00
_cell.angle_beta   90.00
_cell.angle_gamma   90.00
#
_symmetry.space_group_name_H-M   'P 1'
#
loop_
_entity.id
_entity.type
_entity.pdbx_description
1 polymer ?
#
loop_
_entity_poly.entity_id
_entity_poly.type
_entity_poly.pdbx_seq_one_letter_code
_entity_poly.pdbx_strand_id
1 'polypeptide(L)'
;MILKEQAPEIEFSYTTDPQAAFTDVDFVMAHIRVGKYPMREQDEKIPLRHGVLGQETCGPGGIAYGMRSIGGVLELVDYMEKYSPNAWMLNYSNPAAIVAEATRRLRPNAKILNICDMPIGIEGRMAQIVGLKDRKQMRVRYYGLNHFGWWTSIEDLDGNDLMPKLREYVAKYGYVPPSNDPHTEASWNDTFAKAKDVQALDPQTMPNTYLKYYLFPDYVVAHSNPERTRANEVMDHREKNVFSACRAIIAAGKSTAGDLEIDEHASYIVDLATLSPLTRRKGCC
;
A
#
# COMPACT_ATOMS: atom_id res chain seq x y z
N MET A 1 24.15 -6.98 -2.91
CA MET A 1 24.82 -6.90 -4.22
C MET A 1 24.46 -5.60 -4.91
N ILE A 2 23.17 -5.28 -5.09
CA ILE A 2 22.71 -3.93 -5.45
C ILE A 2 23.28 -2.86 -4.50
N LEU A 3 23.13 -3.04 -3.18
CA LEU A 3 23.74 -2.12 -2.20
C LEU A 3 25.27 -2.04 -2.33
N LYS A 4 25.96 -3.17 -2.56
CA LYS A 4 27.43 -3.16 -2.76
C LYS A 4 27.83 -2.41 -4.04
N GLU A 5 26.97 -2.37 -5.05
CA GLU A 5 27.22 -1.70 -6.33
C GLU A 5 26.87 -0.22 -6.27
N GLN A 6 25.80 0.16 -5.57
CA GLN A 6 25.21 1.51 -5.62
C GLN A 6 25.43 2.35 -4.35
N ALA A 7 25.63 1.70 -3.20
CA ALA A 7 25.81 2.34 -1.89
C ALA A 7 26.70 1.46 -0.97
N PRO A 8 27.96 1.16 -1.36
CA PRO A 8 28.83 0.21 -0.67
C PRO A 8 29.18 0.60 0.78
N GLU A 9 29.00 1.87 1.13
CA GLU A 9 29.19 2.41 2.47
C GLU A 9 28.10 2.00 3.47
N ILE A 10 26.95 1.53 2.99
CA ILE A 10 25.85 1.09 3.84
C ILE A 10 26.18 -0.30 4.43
N GLU A 11 26.24 -0.38 5.76
CA GLU A 11 26.30 -1.66 6.46
C GLU A 11 24.99 -2.43 6.24
N PHE A 12 25.11 -3.68 5.78
CA PHE A 12 23.96 -4.51 5.43
C PHE A 12 24.10 -5.91 6.02
N SER A 13 23.06 -6.36 6.72
CA SER A 13 22.89 -7.73 7.20
C SER A 13 21.42 -8.15 7.10
N TYR A 14 21.15 -9.45 7.21
CA TYR A 14 19.80 -10.00 7.34
C TYR A 14 19.83 -11.10 8.39
N THR A 15 18.75 -11.24 9.15
CA THR A 15 18.69 -12.18 10.27
C THR A 15 17.24 -12.62 10.55
N THR A 16 17.11 -13.68 11.34
CA THR A 16 15.84 -14.10 11.95
C THR A 16 15.85 -13.95 13.48
N ASP A 17 16.96 -13.49 14.05
CA ASP A 17 17.07 -13.14 15.47
C ASP A 17 16.55 -11.70 15.72
N PRO A 18 15.50 -11.52 16.53
CA PRO A 18 14.96 -10.21 16.82
C PRO A 18 15.96 -9.26 17.49
N GLN A 19 16.86 -9.76 18.35
CA GLN A 19 17.81 -8.87 19.02
C GLN A 19 18.75 -8.23 17.99
N ALA A 20 19.35 -9.04 17.12
CA ALA A 20 20.21 -8.54 16.06
C ALA A 20 19.49 -7.61 15.07
N ALA A 21 18.21 -7.85 14.77
CA ALA A 21 17.45 -7.04 13.81
C ALA A 21 17.00 -5.67 14.34
N PHE A 22 16.67 -5.57 15.63
CA PHE A 22 16.02 -4.40 16.22
C PHE A 22 16.94 -3.58 17.13
N THR A 23 18.18 -3.99 17.34
CA THR A 23 19.19 -3.21 18.08
C THR A 23 19.72 -2.08 17.20
N ASP A 24 19.83 -0.87 17.78
CA ASP A 24 20.43 0.31 17.15
C ASP A 24 19.75 0.75 15.83
N VAL A 25 18.42 0.81 15.84
CA VAL A 25 17.64 1.29 14.69
C VAL A 25 16.92 2.61 14.98
N ASP A 26 16.92 3.52 14.01
CA ASP A 26 16.10 4.75 14.05
C ASP A 26 14.66 4.50 13.53
N PHE A 27 14.52 3.58 12.58
CA PHE A 27 13.25 3.27 11.92
C PHE A 27 13.06 1.77 11.72
N VAL A 28 11.81 1.30 11.89
CA VAL A 28 11.37 -0.04 11.49
C VAL A 28 10.35 0.11 10.36
N MET A 29 10.73 -0.29 9.15
CA MET A 29 9.82 -0.36 7.99
C MET A 29 9.11 -1.71 7.99
N ALA A 30 7.83 -1.75 8.39
CA ALA A 30 7.09 -2.99 8.57
C ALA A 30 6.13 -3.27 7.40
N HIS A 31 6.35 -4.40 6.72
CA HIS A 31 5.56 -4.89 5.60
C HIS A 31 5.38 -6.42 5.62
N ILE A 32 5.21 -6.97 6.82
CA ILE A 32 4.90 -8.38 7.03
C ILE A 32 3.54 -8.76 6.45
N ARG A 33 3.42 -10.02 6.04
CA ARG A 33 2.18 -10.68 5.66
C ARG A 33 2.06 -12.02 6.40
N VAL A 34 1.40 -12.01 7.55
CA VAL A 34 1.22 -13.23 8.35
C VAL A 34 0.38 -14.25 7.58
N GLY A 35 0.95 -15.44 7.37
CA GLY A 35 0.36 -16.50 6.55
C GLY A 35 0.72 -16.44 5.05
N LYS A 36 1.45 -15.41 4.60
CA LYS A 36 1.94 -15.26 3.22
C LYS A 36 0.82 -15.38 2.17
N TYR A 37 1.16 -15.72 0.92
CA TYR A 37 0.19 -15.90 -0.16
C TYR A 37 -0.73 -17.12 -0.02
N PRO A 38 -0.31 -18.27 0.55
CA PRO A 38 -1.21 -19.40 0.76
C PRO A 38 -2.43 -19.04 1.62
N MET A 39 -2.24 -18.25 2.67
CA MET A 39 -3.38 -17.80 3.48
C MET A 39 -4.21 -16.72 2.78
N ARG A 40 -3.57 -15.82 2.01
CA ARG A 40 -4.30 -14.84 1.18
C ARG A 40 -5.22 -15.53 0.17
N GLU A 41 -4.77 -16.63 -0.43
CA GLU A 41 -5.61 -17.43 -1.33
C GLU A 41 -6.85 -17.97 -0.59
N GLN A 42 -6.70 -18.43 0.65
CA GLN A 42 -7.86 -18.88 1.46
C GLN A 42 -8.80 -17.71 1.77
N ASP A 43 -8.26 -16.55 2.13
CA ASP A 43 -9.04 -15.34 2.42
C ASP A 43 -9.88 -14.89 1.21
N GLU A 44 -9.39 -15.14 -0.01
CA GLU A 44 -10.09 -14.79 -1.24
C GLU A 44 -11.06 -15.92 -1.68
N LYS A 45 -10.65 -17.19 -1.63
CA LYS A 45 -11.46 -18.31 -2.14
C LYS A 45 -12.59 -18.74 -1.20
N ILE A 46 -12.38 -18.71 0.11
CA ILE A 46 -13.40 -19.16 1.08
C ILE A 46 -14.66 -18.30 0.99
N PRO A 47 -14.61 -16.95 1.03
CA PRO A 47 -15.82 -16.13 0.91
C PRO A 47 -16.54 -16.34 -0.42
N LEU A 48 -15.79 -16.48 -1.52
CA LEU A 48 -16.35 -16.67 -2.86
C LEU A 48 -17.19 -17.95 -2.97
N ARG A 49 -16.80 -19.04 -2.28
CA ARG A 49 -17.60 -20.28 -2.20
C ARG A 49 -18.96 -20.09 -1.54
N HIS A 50 -19.13 -19.01 -0.78
CA HIS A 50 -20.38 -18.64 -0.10
C HIS A 50 -21.10 -17.46 -0.77
N GLY A 51 -20.71 -17.08 -2.00
CA GLY A 51 -21.33 -15.96 -2.71
C GLY A 51 -21.01 -14.59 -2.12
N VAL A 52 -19.92 -14.47 -1.36
CA VAL A 52 -19.43 -13.21 -0.78
C VAL A 52 -18.08 -12.87 -1.39
N LEU A 53 -17.78 -11.57 -1.57
CA LEU A 53 -16.49 -11.17 -2.14
C LEU A 53 -15.32 -11.64 -1.27
N GLY A 54 -14.28 -12.15 -1.92
CA GLY A 54 -13.00 -12.46 -1.30
C GLY A 54 -11.95 -11.44 -1.71
N GLN A 55 -11.40 -10.71 -0.75
CA GLN A 55 -10.43 -9.64 -1.00
C GLN A 55 -9.43 -9.57 0.16
N GLU A 56 -8.21 -9.13 -0.13
CA GLU A 56 -7.09 -9.09 0.80
C GLU A 56 -7.34 -8.30 2.10
N THR A 57 -8.08 -7.20 2.03
CA THR A 57 -8.25 -6.22 3.12
C THR A 57 -9.69 -5.80 3.36
N CYS A 58 -10.62 -6.23 2.49
CA CYS A 58 -12.05 -5.93 2.56
C CYS A 58 -12.86 -7.22 2.71
N GLY A 59 -14.03 -7.12 3.33
CA GLY A 59 -14.92 -8.26 3.55
C GLY A 59 -14.33 -9.33 4.49
N PRO A 60 -14.88 -10.55 4.47
CA PRO A 60 -14.45 -11.62 5.39
C PRO A 60 -12.96 -12.00 5.22
N GLY A 61 -12.43 -11.92 4.00
CA GLY A 61 -11.00 -12.18 3.73
C GLY A 61 -10.09 -11.18 4.45
N GLY A 62 -10.39 -9.88 4.35
CA GLY A 62 -9.69 -8.83 5.08
C GLY A 62 -9.78 -8.98 6.59
N ILE A 63 -10.95 -9.39 7.11
CA ILE A 63 -11.10 -9.66 8.55
C ILE A 63 -10.21 -10.82 8.99
N ALA A 64 -10.21 -11.94 8.24
CA ALA A 64 -9.38 -13.10 8.54
C ALA A 64 -7.88 -12.77 8.49
N TYR A 65 -7.46 -11.96 7.51
CA TYR A 65 -6.10 -11.46 7.44
C TYR A 65 -5.76 -10.56 8.64
N GLY A 66 -6.66 -9.64 9.00
CA GLY A 66 -6.51 -8.79 10.18
C GLY A 66 -6.29 -9.57 11.47
N MET A 67 -7.07 -10.63 11.68
CA MET A 67 -6.93 -11.49 12.85
C MET A 67 -5.55 -12.16 12.93
N ARG A 68 -4.94 -12.51 11.80
CA ARG A 68 -3.56 -13.03 11.76
C ARG A 68 -2.52 -11.93 11.95
N SER A 69 -2.74 -10.75 11.39
CA SER A 69 -1.78 -9.64 11.42
C SER A 69 -1.61 -9.01 12.80
N ILE A 70 -2.66 -8.99 13.64
CA ILE A 70 -2.59 -8.36 14.98
C ILE A 70 -1.42 -8.90 15.80
N GLY A 71 -1.31 -10.23 15.93
CA GLY A 71 -0.23 -10.84 16.72
C GLY A 71 1.16 -10.50 16.17
N GLY A 72 1.37 -10.69 14.87
CA GLY A 72 2.65 -10.40 14.23
C GLY A 72 3.08 -8.93 14.37
N VAL A 73 2.15 -7.97 14.26
CA VAL A 73 2.50 -6.54 14.43
C VAL A 73 2.82 -6.23 15.89
N LEU A 74 2.08 -6.77 16.86
CA LEU A 74 2.38 -6.57 18.28
C LEU A 74 3.75 -7.12 18.65
N GLU A 75 4.15 -8.28 18.09
CA GLU A 75 5.51 -8.81 18.26
C GLU A 75 6.59 -7.85 17.76
N LEU A 76 6.42 -7.28 16.55
CA LEU A 76 7.38 -6.31 16.02
C LEU A 76 7.46 -5.05 16.87
N VAL A 77 6.33 -4.56 17.39
CA VAL A 77 6.29 -3.39 18.29
C VAL A 77 7.07 -3.70 19.56
N ASP A 78 6.84 -4.87 20.16
CA ASP A 78 7.51 -5.26 21.40
C ASP A 78 9.02 -5.45 21.20
N TYR A 79 9.46 -6.01 20.07
CA TYR A 79 10.88 -6.09 19.73
C TYR A 79 11.50 -4.71 19.54
N MET A 80 10.83 -3.82 18.81
CA MET A 80 11.29 -2.45 18.60
C MET A 80 11.42 -1.71 19.93
N GLU A 81 10.40 -1.73 20.79
CA GLU A 81 10.45 -1.05 22.09
C GLU A 81 11.49 -1.64 23.04
N LYS A 82 11.75 -2.96 22.96
CA LYS A 82 12.76 -3.64 23.78
C LYS A 82 14.19 -3.27 23.37
N TYR A 83 14.49 -3.24 22.08
CA TYR A 83 15.87 -3.14 21.58
C TYR A 83 16.24 -1.74 21.08
N SER A 84 15.25 -0.95 20.66
CA SER A 84 15.42 0.46 20.23
C SER A 84 14.22 1.33 20.65
N PRO A 85 14.08 1.68 21.95
CA PRO A 85 12.92 2.42 22.49
C PRO A 85 12.66 3.79 21.84
N ASN A 86 13.66 4.33 21.13
CA ASN A 86 13.57 5.62 20.46
C ASN A 86 13.13 5.54 19.00
N ALA A 87 13.14 4.34 18.41
CA ALA A 87 12.79 4.11 17.02
C ALA A 87 11.32 4.43 16.72
N TRP A 88 11.04 4.68 15.45
CA TRP A 88 9.68 4.78 14.92
C TRP A 88 9.36 3.61 13.99
N MET A 89 8.20 3.00 14.19
CA MET A 89 7.66 2.02 13.25
C MET A 89 6.86 2.73 12.16
N LEU A 90 7.29 2.58 10.91
CA LEU A 90 6.55 2.96 9.72
C LEU A 90 5.82 1.70 9.22
N ASN A 91 4.57 1.55 9.65
CA ASN A 91 3.78 0.37 9.38
C ASN A 91 2.93 0.54 8.12
N TYR A 92 3.30 -0.15 7.06
CA TYR A 92 2.54 -0.28 5.81
C TYR A 92 2.11 -1.73 5.56
N SER A 93 2.12 -2.57 6.62
CA SER A 93 1.42 -3.85 6.62
C SER A 93 -0.09 -3.65 6.66
N ASN A 94 -0.78 -4.57 5.98
CA ASN A 94 -2.23 -4.63 5.93
C ASN A 94 -2.81 -5.73 6.84
N PRO A 95 -4.12 -5.70 7.12
CA PRO A 95 -5.08 -4.63 6.83
C PRO A 95 -4.97 -3.49 7.86
N ALA A 96 -4.54 -2.31 7.41
CA ALA A 96 -4.09 -1.25 8.31
C ALA A 96 -5.21 -0.72 9.23
N ALA A 97 -6.46 -0.69 8.79
CA ALA A 97 -7.60 -0.29 9.65
C ALA A 97 -7.72 -1.16 10.92
N ILE A 98 -7.66 -2.49 10.78
CA ILE A 98 -7.80 -3.44 11.90
C ILE A 98 -6.56 -3.38 12.80
N VAL A 99 -5.37 -3.35 12.19
CA VAL A 99 -4.09 -3.32 12.91
C VAL A 99 -3.91 -2.00 13.67
N ALA A 100 -4.29 -0.87 13.07
CA ALA A 100 -4.24 0.44 13.71
C ALA A 100 -5.18 0.49 14.93
N GLU A 101 -6.38 -0.10 14.84
CA GLU A 101 -7.28 -0.17 15.98
C GLU A 101 -6.73 -1.06 17.10
N ALA A 102 -6.11 -2.20 16.75
CA ALA A 102 -5.48 -3.08 17.73
C ALA A 102 -4.32 -2.38 18.45
N THR A 103 -3.42 -1.72 17.71
CA THR A 103 -2.29 -0.97 18.29
C THR A 103 -2.76 0.23 19.10
N ARG A 104 -3.79 0.97 18.65
CA ARG A 104 -4.40 2.04 19.45
C ARG A 104 -4.89 1.55 20.81
N ARG A 105 -5.47 0.35 20.90
CA ARG A 105 -5.96 -0.22 22.16
C ARG A 105 -4.87 -0.85 23.02
N LEU A 106 -3.95 -1.59 22.40
CA LEU A 106 -3.02 -2.49 23.10
C LEU A 106 -1.63 -1.89 23.26
N ARG A 107 -1.27 -0.89 22.45
CA ARG A 107 0.01 -0.17 22.44
C ARG A 107 -0.21 1.35 22.23
N PRO A 108 -1.06 2.01 23.06
CA PRO A 108 -1.51 3.38 22.81
C PRO A 108 -0.38 4.43 22.78
N ASN A 109 0.76 4.13 23.40
CA ASN A 109 1.90 5.06 23.52
C ASN A 109 3.07 4.69 22.60
N ALA A 110 2.97 3.59 21.85
CA ALA A 110 4.04 3.15 20.98
C ALA A 110 4.22 4.11 19.79
N LYS A 111 5.47 4.30 19.36
CA LYS A 111 5.84 5.19 18.25
C LYS A 111 5.57 4.52 16.89
N ILE A 112 4.28 4.42 16.55
CA ILE A 112 3.82 3.72 15.35
C ILE A 112 3.08 4.70 14.43
N LEU A 113 3.45 4.71 13.16
CA LEU A 113 2.73 5.42 12.09
C LEU A 113 2.16 4.38 11.14
N ASN A 114 0.83 4.23 11.14
CA ASN A 114 0.12 3.35 10.21
C ASN A 114 -0.21 4.14 8.94
N ILE A 115 0.28 3.68 7.79
CA ILE A 115 0.17 4.39 6.52
C ILE A 115 -0.33 3.47 5.40
N CYS A 116 -0.83 4.08 4.34
CA CYS A 116 -1.39 3.38 3.19
C CYS A 116 -1.02 4.13 1.91
N ASP A 117 -0.74 3.35 0.90
CA ASP A 117 -0.24 3.75 -0.41
C ASP A 117 -1.37 3.97 -1.43
N MET A 118 -2.57 3.43 -1.20
CA MET A 118 -3.71 3.58 -2.11
C MET A 118 -4.05 5.04 -2.42
N PRO A 119 -4.13 5.97 -1.44
CA PRO A 119 -4.34 7.38 -1.74
C PRO A 119 -3.25 7.97 -2.65
N ILE A 120 -1.99 7.58 -2.43
CA ILE A 120 -0.83 8.04 -3.21
C ILE A 120 -0.97 7.62 -4.68
N GLY A 121 -1.33 6.36 -4.92
CA GLY A 121 -1.52 5.83 -6.27
C GLY A 121 -2.71 6.49 -7.00
N ILE A 122 -3.81 6.76 -6.28
CA ILE A 122 -4.97 7.47 -6.84
C ILE A 122 -4.63 8.92 -7.15
N GLU A 123 -3.96 9.64 -6.24
CA GLU A 123 -3.52 11.01 -6.46
C GLU A 123 -2.52 11.13 -7.63
N GLY A 124 -1.62 10.16 -7.81
CA GLY A 124 -0.74 10.10 -8.97
C GLY A 124 -1.51 10.01 -10.29
N ARG A 125 -2.60 9.24 -10.33
CA ARG A 125 -3.50 9.17 -11.50
C ARG A 125 -4.32 10.44 -11.68
N MET A 126 -4.81 11.03 -10.58
CA MET A 126 -5.49 12.33 -10.62
C MET A 126 -4.58 13.41 -11.22
N ALA A 127 -3.31 13.48 -10.81
CA ALA A 127 -2.33 14.41 -11.36
C ALA A 127 -2.18 14.25 -12.88
N GLN A 128 -2.06 13.02 -13.37
CA GLN A 128 -2.01 12.73 -14.81
C GLN A 128 -3.28 13.19 -15.54
N ILE A 129 -4.46 12.95 -14.96
CA ILE A 129 -5.76 13.35 -15.53
C ILE A 129 -5.86 14.88 -15.67
N VAL A 130 -5.40 15.63 -14.66
CA VAL A 130 -5.44 17.10 -14.71
C VAL A 130 -4.28 17.72 -15.46
N GLY A 131 -3.24 16.94 -15.79
CA GLY A 131 -2.06 17.39 -16.55
C GLY A 131 -0.92 17.93 -15.69
N LEU A 132 -0.89 17.57 -14.40
CA LEU A 132 0.21 17.88 -13.48
C LEU A 132 1.30 16.81 -13.59
N LYS A 133 2.56 17.19 -13.32
CA LYS A 133 3.71 16.29 -13.41
C LYS A 133 3.80 15.35 -12.21
N ASP A 134 3.37 15.81 -11.05
CA ASP A 134 3.46 15.09 -9.78
C ASP A 134 2.24 15.41 -8.90
N ARG A 135 1.76 14.43 -8.14
CA ARG A 135 0.70 14.63 -7.14
C ARG A 135 1.05 15.68 -6.07
N LYS A 136 2.34 15.90 -5.77
CA LYS A 136 2.85 16.91 -4.81
C LYS A 136 2.56 18.34 -5.28
N GLN A 137 2.12 18.52 -6.52
CA GLN A 137 1.59 19.78 -7.03
C GLN A 137 0.11 20.00 -6.66
N MET A 138 -0.52 19.04 -5.98
CA MET A 138 -1.87 19.15 -5.44
C MET A 138 -1.86 19.30 -3.92
N ARG A 139 -2.81 20.06 -3.40
CA ARG A 139 -3.13 20.17 -1.98
C ARG A 139 -4.55 19.66 -1.77
N VAL A 140 -4.70 18.65 -0.91
CA VAL A 140 -5.95 17.91 -0.78
C VAL A 140 -6.53 17.97 0.64
N ARG A 141 -7.86 17.83 0.73
CA ARG A 141 -8.59 17.53 1.97
C ARG A 141 -9.29 16.19 1.81
N TYR A 142 -8.95 15.22 2.66
CA TYR A 142 -9.47 13.86 2.62
C TYR A 142 -9.96 13.44 4.00
N TYR A 143 -11.02 12.62 4.06
CA TYR A 143 -11.44 11.97 5.28
C TYR A 143 -11.93 10.54 5.02
N GLY A 144 -11.88 9.71 6.05
CA GLY A 144 -12.37 8.34 6.01
C GLY A 144 -11.52 7.41 6.87
N LEU A 145 -11.83 6.12 6.79
CA LEU A 145 -10.98 5.06 7.31
C LEU A 145 -9.93 4.68 6.25
N ASN A 146 -8.94 3.88 6.65
CA ASN A 146 -8.08 3.21 5.69
C ASN A 146 -8.92 2.35 4.73
N HIS A 147 -8.62 2.44 3.43
CA HIS A 147 -9.39 1.80 2.34
C HIS A 147 -10.88 2.17 2.28
N PHE A 148 -11.30 3.28 2.91
CA PHE A 148 -12.71 3.70 2.93
C PHE A 148 -12.81 5.20 3.18
N GLY A 149 -12.69 6.02 2.14
CA GLY A 149 -12.77 7.46 2.31
C GLY A 149 -12.93 8.25 1.01
N TRP A 150 -12.95 9.57 1.16
CA TRP A 150 -13.28 10.51 0.10
C TRP A 150 -12.39 11.75 0.16
N TRP A 151 -11.93 12.21 -1.00
CA TRP A 151 -11.39 13.56 -1.16
C TRP A 151 -12.54 14.55 -1.31
N THR A 152 -12.45 15.64 -0.55
CA THR A 152 -13.42 16.76 -0.47
C THR A 152 -12.91 18.06 -1.09
N SER A 153 -11.58 18.20 -1.18
CA SER A 153 -10.91 19.27 -1.91
C SER A 153 -9.62 18.72 -2.51
N ILE A 154 -9.29 19.17 -3.71
CA ILE A 154 -8.13 18.89 -4.55
C ILE A 154 -7.85 20.18 -5.32
N GLU A 155 -6.94 20.98 -4.78
CA GLU A 155 -6.50 22.23 -5.38
C GLU A 155 -5.08 22.04 -5.91
N ASP A 156 -4.65 22.87 -6.86
CA ASP A 156 -3.21 23.05 -7.06
C ASP A 156 -2.58 23.90 -5.93
N LEU A 157 -1.27 24.15 -6.00
CA LEU A 157 -0.58 24.92 -4.96
C LEU A 157 -1.02 26.39 -4.90
N ASP A 158 -1.47 26.96 -6.02
CA ASP A 158 -1.96 28.34 -6.11
C ASP A 158 -3.41 28.49 -5.63
N GLY A 159 -4.10 27.38 -5.36
CA GLY A 159 -5.48 27.34 -4.87
C GLY A 159 -6.53 27.23 -5.97
N ASN A 160 -6.15 26.90 -7.21
CA ASN A 160 -7.12 26.65 -8.27
C ASN A 160 -7.82 25.31 -8.04
N ASP A 161 -9.15 25.32 -8.14
CA ASP A 161 -9.99 24.13 -7.94
C ASP A 161 -9.85 23.14 -9.10
N LEU A 162 -9.37 21.92 -8.81
CA LEU A 162 -9.19 20.84 -9.79
C LEU A 162 -10.38 19.86 -9.84
N MET A 163 -11.34 19.93 -8.89
CA MET A 163 -12.49 19.02 -8.84
C MET A 163 -13.32 19.06 -10.12
N PRO A 164 -13.67 20.21 -10.74
CA PRO A 164 -14.54 20.23 -11.91
C PRO A 164 -14.00 19.36 -13.05
N LYS A 165 -12.70 19.48 -13.35
CA LYS A 165 -12.03 18.69 -14.38
C LYS A 165 -11.96 17.20 -14.01
N LEU A 166 -11.65 16.89 -12.74
CA LEU A 166 -11.64 15.51 -12.25
C LEU A 166 -13.03 14.88 -12.33
N ARG A 167 -14.09 15.57 -11.92
CA ARG A 167 -15.48 15.09 -11.97
C ARG A 167 -15.90 14.78 -13.40
N GLU A 168 -15.62 15.69 -14.34
CA GLU A 168 -15.94 15.46 -15.75
C GLU A 168 -15.26 14.20 -16.31
N TYR A 169 -13.98 14.01 -15.97
CA TYR A 169 -13.20 12.89 -16.46
C TYR A 169 -13.59 11.56 -15.79
N VAL A 170 -13.65 11.54 -14.45
CA VAL A 170 -13.92 10.34 -13.66
C VAL A 170 -15.33 9.80 -13.92
N ALA A 171 -16.31 10.67 -14.17
CA ALA A 171 -17.66 10.25 -14.56
C ALA A 171 -17.71 9.49 -15.89
N LYS A 172 -16.67 9.61 -16.74
CA LYS A 172 -16.57 8.91 -18.04
C LYS A 172 -15.64 7.70 -17.96
N TYR A 173 -14.49 7.81 -17.28
CA TYR A 173 -13.40 6.84 -17.38
C TYR A 173 -12.92 6.26 -16.04
N GLY A 174 -13.47 6.72 -14.91
CA GLY A 174 -12.90 6.43 -13.59
C GLY A 174 -11.51 7.06 -13.45
N TYR A 175 -10.62 6.40 -12.71
CA TYR A 175 -9.23 6.83 -12.53
C TYR A 175 -8.25 6.24 -13.55
N VAL A 176 -8.74 5.77 -14.71
CA VAL A 176 -7.86 5.31 -15.80
C VAL A 176 -7.30 6.56 -16.50
N PRO A 177 -6.00 6.88 -16.37
CA PRO A 177 -5.46 8.11 -16.95
C PRO A 177 -5.40 8.03 -18.49
N PRO A 178 -5.24 9.17 -19.19
CA PRO A 178 -5.11 9.18 -20.65
C PRO A 178 -3.89 8.42 -21.17
N SER A 179 -2.84 8.33 -20.36
CA SER A 179 -1.62 7.57 -20.68
C SER A 179 -1.84 6.09 -20.38
N ASN A 180 -1.41 5.22 -21.31
CA ASN A 180 -1.42 3.80 -21.07
C ASN A 180 -0.17 3.41 -20.28
N ASP A 181 -0.33 3.00 -19.03
CA ASP A 181 0.75 2.44 -18.22
C ASP A 181 0.82 0.92 -18.46
N PRO A 182 1.86 0.41 -19.16
CA PRO A 182 1.99 -1.01 -19.46
C PRO A 182 2.19 -1.88 -18.21
N HIS A 183 2.52 -1.29 -17.06
CA HIS A 183 2.70 -2.02 -15.80
C HIS A 183 1.40 -2.16 -15.00
N THR A 184 0.33 -1.47 -15.38
CA THR A 184 -0.97 -1.60 -14.71
C THR A 184 -1.62 -2.93 -15.07
N GLU A 185 -1.69 -3.84 -14.10
CA GLU A 185 -2.34 -5.15 -14.26
C GLU A 185 -3.85 -5.01 -14.51
N ALA A 186 -4.44 -5.93 -15.29
CA ALA A 186 -5.84 -5.85 -15.71
C ALA A 186 -6.85 -5.71 -14.54
N SER A 187 -6.59 -6.42 -13.44
CA SER A 187 -7.41 -6.35 -12.21
C SER A 187 -7.37 -4.97 -11.54
N TRP A 188 -6.24 -4.26 -11.64
CA TRP A 188 -6.13 -2.88 -11.19
C TRP A 188 -6.82 -1.91 -12.15
N ASN A 189 -6.70 -2.13 -13.45
CA ASN A 189 -7.37 -1.27 -14.44
C ASN A 189 -8.90 -1.29 -14.28
N ASP A 190 -9.51 -2.48 -14.08
CA ASP A 190 -10.94 -2.59 -13.75
C ASP A 190 -11.28 -1.84 -12.45
N THR A 191 -10.44 -1.96 -11.42
CA THR A 191 -10.64 -1.27 -10.15
C THR A 191 -10.64 0.25 -10.30
N PHE A 192 -9.72 0.81 -11.09
CA PHE A 192 -9.68 2.24 -11.37
C PHE A 192 -10.84 2.71 -12.24
N ALA A 193 -11.23 1.92 -13.26
CA ALA A 193 -12.38 2.24 -14.11
C ALA A 193 -13.69 2.25 -13.30
N LYS A 194 -13.88 1.29 -12.39
CA LYS A 194 -15.09 1.15 -11.57
C LYS A 194 -15.29 2.32 -10.59
N ALA A 195 -14.25 3.11 -10.31
CA ALA A 195 -14.37 4.34 -9.53
C ALA A 195 -15.39 5.33 -10.11
N LYS A 196 -15.64 5.28 -11.43
CA LYS A 196 -16.73 6.03 -12.09
C LYS A 196 -18.09 5.81 -11.38
N ASP A 197 -18.44 4.56 -11.16
CA ASP A 197 -19.77 4.21 -10.63
C ASP A 197 -19.85 4.50 -9.13
N VAL A 198 -18.73 4.37 -8.42
CA VAL A 198 -18.59 4.75 -7.01
C VAL A 198 -18.73 6.26 -6.84
N GLN A 199 -18.06 7.04 -7.69
CA GLN A 199 -18.05 8.50 -7.62
C GLN A 199 -19.45 9.09 -7.89
N ALA A 200 -20.25 8.42 -8.72
CA ALA A 200 -21.62 8.85 -9.03
C ALA A 200 -22.56 8.89 -7.80
N LEU A 201 -22.24 8.17 -6.72
CA LEU A 201 -23.05 8.14 -5.48
C LEU A 201 -22.93 9.42 -4.65
N ASP A 202 -21.77 10.09 -4.71
CA ASP A 202 -21.59 11.43 -4.16
C ASP A 202 -20.80 12.27 -5.15
N PRO A 203 -21.51 12.98 -6.05
CA PRO A 203 -20.85 13.72 -7.10
C PRO A 203 -19.89 14.77 -6.58
N GLN A 204 -20.03 15.29 -5.35
CA GLN A 204 -19.20 16.38 -4.81
C GLN A 204 -17.81 15.93 -4.39
N THR A 205 -17.59 14.63 -4.24
CA THR A 205 -16.34 14.07 -3.75
C THR A 205 -15.68 13.16 -4.79
N MET A 206 -14.46 12.75 -4.48
CA MET A 206 -13.73 11.69 -5.18
C MET A 206 -13.54 10.50 -4.23
N PRO A 207 -13.92 9.26 -4.61
CA PRO A 207 -13.86 8.12 -3.70
C PRO A 207 -12.54 7.38 -3.74
N ASN A 208 -12.15 6.80 -2.60
CA ASN A 208 -11.16 5.72 -2.58
C ASN A 208 -11.68 4.51 -3.38
N THR A 209 -10.86 3.90 -4.22
CA THR A 209 -11.26 2.78 -5.10
C THR A 209 -11.76 1.54 -4.35
N TYR A 210 -11.32 1.33 -3.11
CA TYR A 210 -11.80 0.23 -2.27
C TYR A 210 -13.30 0.34 -1.93
N LEU A 211 -13.92 1.52 -2.04
CA LEU A 211 -15.36 1.67 -1.84
C LEU A 211 -16.19 0.80 -2.80
N LYS A 212 -15.63 0.36 -3.95
CA LYS A 212 -16.32 -0.58 -4.86
C LYS A 212 -16.72 -1.89 -4.16
N TYR A 213 -15.92 -2.37 -3.21
CA TYR A 213 -16.20 -3.61 -2.49
C TYR A 213 -17.37 -3.48 -1.51
N TYR A 214 -17.71 -2.27 -1.10
CA TYR A 214 -18.79 -2.00 -0.15
C TYR A 214 -20.07 -1.55 -0.85
N LEU A 215 -19.94 -0.78 -1.94
CA LEU A 215 -21.06 -0.18 -2.65
C LEU A 215 -21.53 -1.03 -3.84
N PHE A 216 -20.66 -1.89 -4.39
CA PHE A 216 -20.97 -2.81 -5.49
C PHE A 216 -20.45 -4.24 -5.22
N PRO A 217 -20.76 -4.85 -4.06
CA PRO A 217 -20.25 -6.17 -3.70
C PRO A 217 -20.74 -7.28 -4.64
N ASP A 218 -21.97 -7.17 -5.15
CA ASP A 218 -22.57 -8.07 -6.13
C ASP A 218 -21.81 -8.08 -7.46
N TYR A 219 -21.45 -6.90 -7.98
CA TYR A 219 -20.58 -6.76 -9.15
C TYR A 219 -19.24 -7.47 -8.92
N VAL A 220 -18.61 -7.26 -7.76
CA VAL A 220 -17.31 -7.87 -7.46
C VAL A 220 -17.41 -9.40 -7.44
N VAL A 221 -18.43 -9.96 -6.78
CA VAL A 221 -18.65 -11.41 -6.76
C VAL A 221 -18.88 -11.94 -8.17
N ALA A 222 -19.74 -11.29 -8.95
CA ALA A 222 -20.08 -11.71 -10.31
C ALA A 222 -18.88 -11.72 -11.28
N HIS A 223 -17.88 -10.85 -11.06
CA HIS A 223 -16.68 -10.74 -11.89
C HIS A 223 -15.44 -11.37 -11.25
N SER A 224 -15.60 -12.11 -10.15
CA SER A 224 -14.51 -12.86 -9.51
C SER A 224 -14.44 -14.29 -10.03
N ASN A 225 -13.25 -14.88 -10.04
CA ASN A 225 -13.05 -16.29 -10.34
C ASN A 225 -12.69 -17.05 -9.05
N PRO A 226 -13.61 -17.88 -8.48
CA PRO A 226 -13.36 -18.63 -7.25
C PRO A 226 -12.20 -19.64 -7.34
N GLU A 227 -11.84 -20.09 -8.54
CA GLU A 227 -10.76 -21.06 -8.75
C GLU A 227 -9.39 -20.40 -8.97
N ARG A 228 -9.37 -19.14 -9.40
CA ARG A 228 -8.15 -18.36 -9.63
C ARG A 228 -8.33 -16.91 -9.20
N THR A 229 -7.89 -16.61 -7.99
CA THR A 229 -8.05 -15.28 -7.38
C THR A 229 -6.79 -14.44 -7.53
N ARG A 230 -6.80 -13.23 -6.97
CA ARG A 230 -5.67 -12.29 -7.05
C ARG A 230 -4.40 -12.85 -6.42
N ALA A 231 -4.50 -13.60 -5.33
CA ALA A 231 -3.38 -14.31 -4.72
C ALA A 231 -2.69 -15.24 -5.73
N ASN A 232 -3.45 -15.99 -6.54
CA ASN A 232 -2.89 -16.86 -7.58
C ASN A 232 -2.16 -16.06 -8.65
N GLU A 233 -2.71 -14.92 -9.09
CA GLU A 233 -2.04 -14.03 -10.05
C GLU A 233 -0.68 -13.55 -9.54
N VAL A 234 -0.62 -13.13 -8.27
CA VAL A 234 0.61 -12.65 -7.63
C VAL A 234 1.63 -13.78 -7.46
N MET A 235 1.19 -14.97 -7.04
CA MET A 235 2.05 -16.16 -6.92
C MET A 235 2.61 -16.59 -8.27
N ASP A 236 1.81 -16.52 -9.34
CA ASP A 236 2.21 -16.95 -10.67
C ASP A 236 3.12 -15.99 -11.40
N HIS A 237 3.09 -14.69 -11.05
CA HIS A 237 3.87 -13.66 -11.72
C HIS A 237 4.87 -13.04 -10.74
N ARG A 238 4.44 -12.05 -9.96
CA ARG A 238 5.32 -11.21 -9.13
C ARG A 238 6.22 -12.02 -8.21
N GLU A 239 5.68 -13.01 -7.51
CA GLU A 239 6.48 -13.86 -6.62
C GLU A 239 7.56 -14.64 -7.41
N LYS A 240 7.16 -15.35 -8.47
CA LYS A 240 8.13 -16.09 -9.31
C LYS A 240 9.17 -15.18 -9.94
N ASN A 241 8.77 -14.04 -10.49
CA ASN A 241 9.64 -13.12 -11.21
C ASN A 241 10.69 -12.51 -10.27
N VAL A 242 10.26 -11.91 -9.15
CA VAL A 242 11.18 -11.27 -8.19
C VAL A 242 12.16 -12.28 -7.60
N PHE A 243 11.68 -13.44 -7.14
CA PHE A 243 12.56 -14.45 -6.56
C PHE A 243 13.53 -15.04 -7.61
N SER A 244 13.12 -15.15 -8.87
CA SER A 244 14.00 -15.61 -9.96
C SER A 244 15.05 -14.57 -10.32
N ALA A 245 14.67 -13.30 -10.42
CA ALA A 245 15.58 -12.18 -10.62
C ALA A 245 16.62 -12.10 -9.49
N CYS A 246 16.20 -12.21 -8.22
CA CYS A 246 17.13 -12.25 -7.09
C CYS A 246 18.11 -13.42 -7.17
N ARG A 247 17.66 -14.63 -7.55
CA ARG A 247 18.55 -15.79 -7.73
C ARG A 247 19.55 -15.57 -8.87
N ALA A 248 19.11 -15.00 -10.00
CA ALA A 248 19.97 -14.69 -11.12
C ALA A 248 21.04 -13.67 -10.75
N ILE A 249 20.66 -12.60 -10.03
CA ILE A 249 21.56 -11.58 -9.47
C ILE A 249 22.61 -12.23 -8.56
N ILE A 250 22.19 -13.08 -7.61
CA ILE A 250 23.11 -13.77 -6.69
C ILE A 250 24.09 -14.67 -7.46
N ALA A 251 23.60 -15.45 -8.43
CA ALA A 251 24.44 -16.35 -9.22
C ALA A 251 25.43 -15.61 -10.11
N ALA A 252 25.02 -14.48 -10.68
CA ALA A 252 25.85 -13.70 -11.61
C ALA A 252 26.82 -12.73 -10.92
N GLY A 253 26.57 -12.37 -9.66
CA GLY A 253 27.38 -11.35 -8.99
C GLY A 253 27.17 -9.92 -9.53
N LYS A 254 26.18 -9.68 -10.42
CA LYS A 254 25.83 -8.35 -10.98
C LYS A 254 24.33 -8.03 -10.95
N SER A 255 23.92 -6.83 -10.51
CA SER A 255 22.51 -6.42 -10.44
C SER A 255 21.79 -6.48 -11.78
N THR A 256 22.50 -6.20 -12.86
CA THR A 256 22.00 -6.22 -14.25
C THR A 256 21.57 -7.61 -14.75
N ALA A 257 21.80 -8.67 -13.98
CA ALA A 257 21.29 -10.00 -14.29
C ALA A 257 19.81 -10.21 -13.94
N GLY A 258 19.19 -9.27 -13.22
CA GLY A 258 17.76 -9.25 -12.94
C GLY A 258 17.10 -7.99 -13.47
N ASP A 259 15.77 -8.05 -13.60
CA ASP A 259 14.87 -6.99 -14.06
C ASP A 259 14.22 -6.23 -12.89
N LEU A 260 15.00 -5.93 -11.85
CA LEU A 260 14.51 -5.18 -10.70
C LEU A 260 14.60 -3.67 -10.97
N GLU A 261 13.45 -3.01 -10.95
CA GLU A 261 13.32 -1.56 -11.14
C GLU A 261 13.08 -0.83 -9.80
N ILE A 262 13.27 0.48 -9.81
CA ILE A 262 12.98 1.34 -8.66
C ILE A 262 11.45 1.42 -8.48
N ASP A 263 10.99 1.12 -7.28
CA ASP A 263 9.58 1.28 -6.92
C ASP A 263 9.30 2.73 -6.50
N GLU A 264 8.99 3.59 -7.49
CA GLU A 264 8.61 4.99 -7.27
C GLU A 264 7.40 5.13 -6.35
N HIS A 265 6.52 4.12 -6.30
CA HIS A 265 5.35 4.12 -5.44
C HIS A 265 5.70 3.94 -3.96
N ALA A 266 6.86 3.37 -3.62
CA ALA A 266 7.33 3.24 -2.24
C ALA A 266 7.98 4.53 -1.68
N SER A 267 8.20 5.55 -2.52
CA SER A 267 8.87 6.81 -2.13
C SER A 267 8.18 7.55 -0.96
N TYR A 268 6.87 7.41 -0.78
CA TYR A 268 6.13 8.03 0.33
C TYR A 268 6.59 7.56 1.71
N ILE A 269 7.18 6.37 1.82
CA ILE A 269 7.71 5.86 3.09
C ILE A 269 8.96 6.65 3.49
N VAL A 270 9.79 7.05 2.51
CA VAL A 270 10.96 7.91 2.72
C VAL A 270 10.53 9.35 3.00
N ASP A 271 9.51 9.87 2.28
CA ASP A 271 8.90 11.16 2.60
C ASP A 271 8.48 11.19 4.09
N LEU A 272 7.86 10.13 4.59
CA LEU A 272 7.46 10.04 6.00
C LEU A 272 8.64 9.94 6.96
N ALA A 273 9.64 9.09 6.64
CA ALA A 273 10.83 8.92 7.47
C ALA A 273 11.58 10.25 7.65
N THR A 274 11.72 11.03 6.57
CA THR A 274 12.40 12.34 6.59
C THR A 274 11.63 13.41 7.38
N LEU A 275 10.31 13.30 7.49
CA LEU A 275 9.47 14.22 8.26
C LEU A 275 9.42 13.91 9.76
N SER A 276 9.86 12.72 10.19
CA SER A 276 9.83 12.25 11.58
C SER A 276 10.61 13.18 12.53
N PRO A 277 10.20 13.29 13.82
CA PRO A 277 10.93 14.08 14.81
C PRO A 277 12.42 13.69 14.97
N LEU A 278 12.79 12.44 14.66
CA LEU A 278 14.18 11.96 14.71
C LEU A 278 15.09 12.67 13.71
N THR A 279 14.64 12.82 12.46
CA THR A 279 15.40 13.47 11.39
C THR A 279 15.38 14.99 11.53
N ARG A 280 14.26 15.58 11.98
CA ARG A 280 14.19 17.03 12.24
C ARG A 280 15.13 17.51 13.34
N ARG A 281 15.46 16.68 14.34
CA ARG A 281 16.43 17.04 15.40
C ARG A 281 17.89 17.05 14.93
N LYS A 282 18.25 16.27 13.90
CA LYS A 282 19.64 16.25 13.36
C LYS A 282 19.92 17.40 12.37
N GLY A 283 18.89 18.16 11.94
CA GLY A 283 19.00 19.30 11.03
C GLY A 283 19.02 20.70 11.69
N CYS A 284 19.01 20.77 13.02
CA CYS A 284 19.23 21.99 13.81
C CYS A 284 20.49 21.85 14.66
N CYS A 285 21.65 21.78 14.00
CA CYS A 285 22.95 22.11 14.57
C CYS A 285 23.72 22.90 13.52
#